data_AF-A0A7C5WIL4-F1
#
_entry.id   AF-A0A7C5WIL4-F1
#
_cell.length_a   1.000
_cell.length_b   1.000
_cell.length_c   1.000
_cell.angle_alpha   90.00
_cell.angle_beta   90.00
_cell.angle_gamma   90.00
#
_symmetry.space_group_name_H-M   'P 1'
#
loop_
_entity.id
_entity.type
_entity.pdbx_description
1 polymer ?
#
loop_
_entity_poly.entity_id
_entity_poly.type
_entity_poly.pdbx_seq_one_letter_code
_entity_poly.pdbx_strand_id
1 'polypeptide(L)'
;MEFQTWESVLVALLVVIAATSFLRDLGRKLALIRKGNSDRPRTDRLGHRLLRVLTEVLLQSRVIGGRPVVGAMHAAVFGGFLFFGLETLDHFLEPFGVGLLDPLLGPAVPAFKALLSLWAVVVIAGITGLALRRFVFVRFSPDPKSYSSGLVALLIILLMATFLYARTEPSAGLEKANWWAHALGILVFPGLILRSKHFHIVMAPFSVFFRTHRLGEILPLDLDLETLEESGEEFSLGLEKLSDLSWKQRMDFLTCVECRRCTDNCPAALAGQSLDPRGFILQGRRAISAGDDEQPVVGPVISETALGQCTSCGACENICPVGVEHLQVLTGAKRAQALASGTGMVAADFLNEVERTGNALGAPTADRRRLVEEESLPVYEAGRSEVLLWMGCIWNYNPQARPAVRAMARVLDAAGVRWGVLESEKCSGHHSRRQGEEMQFQTLAG
;
A
#
# COMPACT_ATOMS: atom_id res chain seq x y z
N MET A 1 9.23 19.15 40.92
CA MET A 1 8.78 18.10 41.87
C MET A 1 9.98 17.40 42.50
N GLU A 2 9.93 16.98 43.75
CA GLU A 2 10.99 16.14 44.36
C GLU A 2 10.67 14.64 44.19
N PHE A 3 11.62 13.90 43.63
CA PHE A 3 11.53 12.45 43.45
C PHE A 3 12.39 11.73 44.49
N GLN A 4 11.82 10.71 45.11
CA GLN A 4 12.57 9.81 45.98
C GLN A 4 13.40 8.84 45.13
N THR A 5 14.52 8.35 45.66
CA THR A 5 15.44 7.47 44.90
C THR A 5 14.76 6.20 44.36
N TRP A 6 13.83 5.61 45.11
CA TRP A 6 13.07 4.45 44.66
C TRP A 6 12.12 4.78 43.49
N GLU A 7 11.64 6.02 43.39
CA GLU A 7 10.79 6.47 42.28
C GLU A 7 11.59 6.55 41.00
N SER A 8 12.78 7.15 41.04
CA SER A 8 13.70 7.21 39.90
C SER A 8 14.11 5.79 39.44
N VAL A 9 14.39 4.88 40.38
CA VAL A 9 14.67 3.47 40.07
C VAL A 9 13.45 2.79 39.45
N LEU A 10 12.25 3.03 39.96
CA LEU A 10 11.01 2.47 39.42
C LEU A 10 10.75 2.98 37.99
N VAL A 11 10.93 4.28 37.74
CA VAL A 11 10.81 4.87 36.39
C VAL A 11 11.80 4.20 35.44
N ALA A 12 13.08 4.09 35.81
CA ALA A 12 14.10 3.42 35.00
C ALA A 12 13.69 1.97 34.67
N LEU A 13 13.22 1.22 35.66
CA LEU A 13 12.76 -0.16 35.48
C LEU A 13 11.58 -0.24 34.49
N LEU A 14 10.58 0.63 34.66
CA LEU A 14 9.41 0.65 33.79
C LEU A 14 9.76 1.04 32.34
N VAL A 15 10.67 1.99 32.15
CA VAL A 15 11.21 2.36 30.84
C VAL A 15 11.90 1.17 30.18
N VAL A 16 12.78 0.46 30.91
CA VAL A 16 13.46 -0.74 30.40
C VAL A 16 12.48 -1.84 30.04
N ILE A 17 11.45 -2.09 30.87
CA ILE A 17 10.40 -3.08 30.59
C ILE A 17 9.61 -2.69 29.33
N ALA A 18 9.19 -1.44 29.22
CA ALA A 18 8.45 -0.94 28.07
C ALA A 18 9.27 -1.03 26.78
N ALA A 19 10.54 -0.61 26.81
CA ALA A 19 11.47 -0.68 25.69
C ALA A 19 11.74 -2.14 25.26
N THR A 20 11.99 -3.04 26.22
CA THR A 20 12.22 -4.46 25.93
C THR A 20 10.98 -5.12 25.31
N SER A 21 9.80 -4.82 25.85
CA SER A 21 8.51 -5.30 25.33
C SER A 21 8.26 -4.80 23.89
N PHE A 22 8.55 -3.51 23.64
CA PHE A 22 8.47 -2.89 22.33
C PHE A 22 9.43 -3.54 21.32
N LEU A 23 10.71 -3.66 21.65
CA LEU A 23 11.73 -4.23 20.78
C LEU A 23 11.45 -5.69 20.44
N ARG A 24 10.96 -6.47 21.41
CA ARG A 24 10.54 -7.86 21.18
C ARG A 24 9.40 -7.96 20.18
N ASP A 25 8.37 -7.13 20.33
CA ASP A 25 7.22 -7.17 19.44
C ASP A 25 7.52 -6.61 18.04
N LEU A 26 8.35 -5.57 17.96
CA LEU A 26 8.88 -5.09 16.70
C LEU A 26 9.70 -6.18 16.01
N GLY A 27 10.60 -6.85 16.75
CA GLY A 27 11.40 -7.97 16.26
C GLY A 27 10.56 -9.11 15.69
N ARG A 28 9.47 -9.49 16.37
CA ARG A 28 8.51 -10.50 15.87
C ARG A 28 7.88 -10.08 14.54
N LYS A 29 7.45 -8.83 14.41
CA LYS A 29 6.87 -8.34 13.15
C LYS A 29 7.90 -8.25 12.02
N LEU A 30 9.10 -7.77 12.33
CA LEU A 30 10.19 -7.73 11.36
C LEU A 30 10.61 -9.14 10.92
N ALA A 31 10.55 -10.14 11.82
CA ALA A 31 10.77 -11.53 11.46
C ALA A 31 9.73 -12.04 10.45
N LEU A 32 8.44 -11.69 10.63
CA LEU A 32 7.40 -12.02 9.64
C LEU A 32 7.70 -11.43 8.26
N ILE A 33 8.24 -10.20 8.21
CA ILE A 33 8.64 -9.53 6.96
C ILE A 33 9.86 -10.21 6.34
N ARG A 34 10.89 -10.49 7.14
CA ARG A 34 12.16 -11.10 6.69
C ARG A 34 12.03 -12.54 6.20
N LYS A 35 10.95 -13.25 6.58
CA LYS A 35 10.61 -14.57 6.06
C LYS A 35 10.24 -14.56 4.57
N GLY A 36 9.88 -13.39 4.02
CA GLY A 36 9.49 -13.31 2.62
C GLY A 36 10.68 -13.47 1.69
N ASN A 37 10.40 -13.96 0.49
CA ASN A 37 11.38 -14.12 -0.58
C ASN A 37 12.04 -12.80 -0.99
N SER A 38 13.09 -12.91 -1.79
CA SER A 38 13.73 -11.76 -2.42
C SER A 38 12.70 -10.94 -3.22
N ASP A 39 13.00 -9.66 -3.40
CA ASP A 39 12.23 -8.77 -4.26
C ASP A 39 13.23 -8.01 -5.13
N ARG A 40 12.72 -7.33 -6.16
CA ARG A 40 13.53 -6.43 -6.99
C ARG A 40 14.26 -5.38 -6.15
N PRO A 41 15.35 -4.80 -6.67
CA PRO A 41 15.98 -3.64 -6.06
C PRO A 41 14.97 -2.49 -5.88
N ARG A 42 14.85 -1.97 -4.65
CA ARG A 42 13.91 -0.88 -4.28
C ARG A 42 14.61 0.32 -3.64
N THR A 43 15.91 0.44 -3.87
CA THR A 43 16.79 1.52 -3.36
C THR A 43 17.30 2.43 -4.48
N ASP A 44 16.78 2.28 -5.71
CA ASP A 44 17.03 3.20 -6.80
C ASP A 44 16.40 4.57 -6.54
N ARG A 45 16.92 5.62 -7.21
CA ARG A 45 16.34 6.99 -7.18
C ARG A 45 16.05 7.50 -5.76
N LEU A 46 17.02 7.34 -4.86
CA LEU A 46 16.91 7.66 -3.43
C LEU A 46 16.25 9.03 -3.15
N GLY A 47 16.66 10.08 -3.87
CA GLY A 47 16.09 11.42 -3.68
C GLY A 47 14.58 11.49 -3.92
N HIS A 48 14.07 10.82 -4.98
CA HIS A 48 12.63 10.79 -5.25
C HIS A 48 11.88 9.97 -4.19
N ARG A 49 12.47 8.87 -3.69
CA ARG A 49 11.86 8.04 -2.64
C ARG A 49 11.80 8.80 -1.31
N LEU A 50 12.87 9.48 -0.92
CA LEU A 50 12.91 10.32 0.27
C LEU A 50 11.92 11.49 0.19
N LEU A 51 11.86 12.18 -0.96
CA LEU A 51 10.88 13.25 -1.18
C LEU A 51 9.44 12.73 -1.09
N ARG A 52 9.17 11.51 -1.57
CA ARG A 52 7.88 10.86 -1.43
C ARG A 52 7.55 10.55 0.03
N VAL A 53 8.50 10.06 0.82
CA VAL A 53 8.29 9.86 2.27
C VAL A 53 8.00 11.20 2.95
N LEU A 54 8.79 12.23 2.66
CA LEU A 54 8.59 13.56 3.22
C LEU A 54 7.19 14.10 2.89
N THR A 55 6.78 14.03 1.62
CA THR A 55 5.51 14.60 1.16
C THR A 55 4.29 13.76 1.53
N GLU A 56 4.36 12.43 1.41
CA GLU A 56 3.22 11.53 1.65
C GLU A 56 3.08 11.16 3.14
N VAL A 57 4.17 11.10 3.91
CA VAL A 57 4.16 10.72 5.33
C VAL A 57 4.24 11.93 6.26
N LEU A 58 5.28 12.78 6.12
CA LEU A 58 5.46 13.92 7.04
C LEU A 58 4.42 15.01 6.77
N LEU A 59 4.25 15.41 5.51
CA LEU A 59 3.27 16.42 5.10
C LEU A 59 1.86 15.85 4.84
N GLN A 60 1.70 14.53 4.91
CA GLN A 60 0.42 13.83 4.75
C GLN A 60 -0.39 14.20 3.50
N SER A 61 0.27 14.60 2.41
CA SER A 61 -0.37 15.09 1.19
C SER A 61 -1.43 14.14 0.64
N ARG A 62 -1.20 12.82 0.70
CA ARG A 62 -2.17 11.78 0.28
C ARG A 62 -3.39 11.68 1.20
N VAL A 63 -3.19 11.79 2.51
CA VAL A 63 -4.27 11.68 3.49
C VAL A 63 -5.18 12.90 3.36
N ILE A 64 -4.59 14.10 3.36
CA ILE A 64 -5.29 15.38 3.19
C ILE A 64 -5.95 15.45 1.81
N GLY A 65 -5.20 15.20 0.74
CA GLY A 65 -5.71 15.30 -0.64
C GLY A 65 -6.92 14.40 -0.92
N GLY A 66 -7.00 13.21 -0.31
CA GLY A 66 -8.15 12.33 -0.52
C GLY A 66 -9.36 12.61 0.37
N ARG A 67 -9.18 13.17 1.57
CA ARG A 67 -10.29 13.52 2.49
C ARG A 67 -9.87 14.75 3.32
N PRO A 68 -10.04 15.99 2.81
CA PRO A 68 -9.41 17.18 3.39
C PRO A 68 -9.67 17.39 4.88
N VAL A 69 -10.93 17.33 5.32
CA VAL A 69 -11.30 17.55 6.73
C VAL A 69 -10.74 16.46 7.65
N VAL A 70 -10.96 15.19 7.30
CA VAL A 70 -10.48 14.04 8.09
C VAL A 70 -8.96 13.99 8.08
N GLY A 71 -8.35 14.32 6.95
CA GLY A 71 -6.90 14.37 6.78
C GLY A 71 -6.26 15.50 7.59
N ALA A 72 -6.88 16.68 7.66
CA ALA A 72 -6.42 17.77 8.51
C ALA A 72 -6.48 17.39 10.01
N MET A 73 -7.59 16.76 10.46
CA MET A 73 -7.67 16.24 11.83
C MET A 73 -6.61 15.16 12.12
N HIS A 74 -6.33 14.28 11.16
CA HIS A 74 -5.28 13.28 11.27
C HIS A 74 -3.88 13.91 11.30
N ALA A 75 -3.62 14.93 10.47
CA ALA A 75 -2.37 15.67 10.44
C ALA A 75 -2.11 16.41 11.75
N ALA A 76 -3.15 16.99 12.37
CA ALA A 76 -3.07 17.59 13.70
C ALA A 76 -2.59 16.59 14.76
N VAL A 77 -3.21 15.40 14.82
CA VAL A 77 -2.83 14.32 15.75
C VAL A 77 -1.39 13.86 15.48
N PHE A 78 -1.02 13.68 14.21
CA PHE A 78 0.35 13.29 13.83
C PHE A 78 1.39 14.34 14.21
N GLY A 79 1.10 15.63 13.97
CA GLY A 79 1.94 16.73 14.42
C GLY A 79 2.14 16.72 15.94
N GLY A 80 1.14 16.26 16.70
CA GLY A 80 1.28 16.01 18.14
C GLY A 80 2.43 15.05 18.47
N PHE A 81 2.54 13.91 17.78
CA PHE A 81 3.66 12.98 18.00
C PHE A 81 5.03 13.58 17.67
N LEU A 82 5.11 14.55 16.76
CA LEU A 82 6.36 15.23 16.42
C LEU A 82 6.71 16.31 17.44
N PHE A 83 5.77 17.19 17.78
CA PHE A 83 6.03 18.32 18.67
C PHE A 83 6.27 17.89 20.12
N PHE A 84 5.55 16.87 20.60
CA PHE A 84 5.68 16.39 21.98
C PHE A 84 6.88 15.44 22.18
N GLY A 85 7.64 15.11 21.14
CA GLY A 85 8.78 14.21 21.25
C GLY A 85 9.84 14.68 22.24
N LEU A 86 10.23 15.96 22.18
CA LEU A 86 11.21 16.54 23.10
C LEU A 86 10.67 16.67 24.53
N GLU A 87 9.43 17.10 24.70
CA GLU A 87 8.76 17.18 26.02
C GLU A 87 8.67 15.80 26.67
N THR A 88 8.38 14.76 25.87
CA THR A 88 8.33 13.38 26.37
C THR A 88 9.69 12.93 26.90
N LEU A 89 10.77 13.25 26.20
CA LEU A 89 12.12 12.93 26.66
C LEU A 89 12.46 13.69 27.96
N ASP A 90 12.16 14.98 28.02
CA ASP A 90 12.36 15.82 29.21
C ASP A 90 11.59 15.26 30.43
N HIS A 91 10.33 14.86 30.23
CA HIS A 91 9.49 14.25 31.26
C HIS A 91 10.12 13.01 31.91
N PHE A 92 10.73 12.11 31.12
CA PHE A 92 11.40 10.92 31.68
C PHE A 92 12.80 11.19 32.24
N LEU A 93 13.39 12.36 31.98
CA LEU A 93 14.68 12.77 32.53
C LEU A 93 14.53 13.53 33.87
N GLU A 94 13.37 14.14 34.11
CA GLU A 94 13.05 14.88 35.33
C GLU A 94 13.35 14.11 36.64
N PRO A 95 12.99 12.82 36.80
CA PRO A 95 13.26 12.06 38.03
C PRO A 95 14.76 11.85 38.32
N PHE A 96 15.61 12.09 37.34
CA PHE A 96 17.07 11.97 37.45
C PHE A 96 17.75 13.34 37.62
N GLY A 97 16.98 14.42 37.76
CA GLY A 97 17.49 15.79 37.87
C GLY A 97 18.13 16.30 36.58
N VAL A 98 17.79 15.71 35.43
CA VAL A 98 18.32 16.11 34.12
C VAL A 98 17.22 16.81 33.35
N GLY A 99 17.45 18.08 32.97
CA GLY A 99 16.58 18.84 32.07
C GLY A 99 17.18 18.90 30.66
N LEU A 100 16.42 18.49 29.65
CA LEU A 100 16.81 18.56 28.24
C LEU A 100 16.41 19.90 27.61
N LEU A 101 15.25 20.46 27.99
CA LEU A 101 14.71 21.66 27.35
C LEU A 101 15.48 22.94 27.69
N ASP A 102 15.89 23.12 28.95
CA ASP A 102 16.59 24.34 29.37
C ASP A 102 17.95 24.51 28.67
N PRO A 103 18.83 23.49 28.57
CA PRO A 103 20.07 23.61 27.80
C PRO A 103 19.85 23.77 26.29
N LEU A 104 18.76 23.19 25.75
CA LEU A 104 18.50 23.16 24.31
C LEU A 104 17.85 24.44 23.79
N LEU A 105 16.90 25.01 24.55
CA LEU A 105 16.05 26.13 24.13
C LEU A 105 16.28 27.41 24.95
N GLY A 106 16.85 27.30 26.15
CA GLY A 106 17.15 28.43 27.03
C GLY A 106 15.94 29.35 27.24
N PRO A 107 16.03 30.67 26.95
CA PRO A 107 14.91 31.61 27.13
C PRO A 107 13.65 31.28 26.31
N ALA A 108 13.74 30.42 25.30
CA ALA A 108 12.60 30.05 24.47
C ALA A 108 11.69 28.96 25.09
N VAL A 109 12.08 28.33 26.20
CA VAL A 109 11.30 27.26 26.85
C VAL A 109 9.83 27.66 27.14
N PRO A 110 9.53 28.84 27.71
CA PRO A 110 8.14 29.22 27.96
C PRO A 110 7.31 29.34 26.66
N ALA A 111 7.91 29.90 25.61
CA ALA A 111 7.25 30.01 24.31
C ALA A 111 7.00 28.63 23.66
N PHE A 112 7.97 27.72 23.77
CA PHE A 112 7.82 26.34 23.33
C PHE A 112 6.70 25.61 24.08
N LYS A 113 6.65 25.71 25.42
CA LYS A 113 5.57 25.10 26.24
C LYS A 113 4.19 25.73 25.98
N ALA A 114 4.14 27.03 25.67
CA ALA A 114 2.91 27.68 25.23
C ALA A 114 2.42 27.15 23.88
N LEU A 115 3.33 26.96 22.92
CA LEU A 115 3.03 26.34 21.63
C LEU A 115 2.53 24.90 21.80
N LEU A 116 3.16 24.09 22.65
CA LEU A 116 2.69 22.74 22.97
C LEU A 116 1.30 22.75 23.60
N SER A 117 1.01 23.71 24.48
CA SER A 117 -0.33 23.85 25.10
C SER A 117 -1.41 24.15 24.06
N LEU A 118 -1.13 25.06 23.12
CA LEU A 118 -2.03 25.32 21.99
C LEU A 118 -2.21 24.07 21.12
N TRP A 119 -1.12 23.37 20.83
CA TRP A 119 -1.17 22.17 20.00
C TRP A 119 -1.91 21.01 20.70
N ALA A 120 -1.81 20.86 22.02
CA ALA A 120 -2.56 19.88 22.80
C ALA A 120 -4.07 20.04 22.60
N VAL A 121 -4.56 21.29 22.62
CA VAL A 121 -5.99 21.60 22.36
C VAL A 121 -6.39 21.20 20.94
N VAL A 122 -5.54 21.50 19.95
CA VAL A 122 -5.75 21.11 18.55
C VAL A 122 -5.78 19.59 18.40
N VAL A 123 -4.89 18.85 19.08
CA VAL A 123 -4.87 17.39 19.09
C VAL A 123 -6.15 16.84 19.72
N ILE A 124 -6.58 17.36 20.87
CA ILE A 124 -7.83 16.96 21.55
C ILE A 124 -9.03 17.18 20.61
N ALA A 125 -9.14 18.35 19.99
CA ALA A 125 -10.21 18.63 19.05
C ALA A 125 -10.19 17.68 17.83
N GLY A 126 -9.00 17.45 17.25
CA GLY A 126 -8.81 16.55 16.11
C GLY A 126 -9.17 15.10 16.43
N ILE A 127 -8.64 14.54 17.51
CA ILE A 127 -8.90 13.15 17.88
C ILE A 127 -10.35 12.94 18.33
N THR A 128 -10.95 13.92 19.00
CA THR A 128 -12.37 13.89 19.38
C THR A 128 -13.25 13.93 18.13
N GLY A 129 -12.94 14.80 17.15
CA GLY A 129 -13.64 14.83 15.86
C GLY A 129 -13.56 13.50 15.11
N LEU A 130 -12.38 12.87 15.06
CA LEU A 130 -12.18 11.56 14.46
C LEU A 130 -12.96 10.45 15.20
N ALA A 131 -12.96 10.49 16.54
CA ALA A 131 -13.69 9.54 17.37
C ALA A 131 -15.21 9.71 17.20
N LEU A 132 -15.75 10.93 17.27
CA LEU A 132 -17.17 11.22 17.06
C LEU A 132 -17.61 10.79 15.65
N ARG A 133 -16.84 11.14 14.62
CA ARG A 133 -17.10 10.66 13.26
C ARG A 133 -17.22 9.14 13.22
N ARG A 134 -16.30 8.43 13.85
CA ARG A 134 -16.24 6.97 13.78
C ARG A 134 -17.32 6.27 14.61
N PHE A 135 -17.53 6.70 15.86
CA PHE A 135 -18.36 5.98 16.81
C PHE A 135 -19.81 6.48 16.84
N VAL A 136 -20.05 7.74 16.45
CA VAL A 136 -21.37 8.39 16.52
C VAL A 136 -21.95 8.68 15.13
N PHE A 137 -21.23 9.42 14.26
CA PHE A 137 -21.82 9.91 13.00
C PHE A 137 -21.89 8.85 11.89
N VAL A 138 -20.88 7.99 11.77
CA VAL A 138 -20.91 6.86 10.83
C VAL A 138 -21.73 5.74 11.44
N ARG A 139 -23.03 5.70 11.07
CA ARG A 139 -23.99 4.69 11.56
C ARG A 139 -23.85 3.34 10.86
N PHE A 140 -23.63 3.37 9.54
CA PHE A 140 -23.44 2.18 8.72
C PHE A 140 -22.00 2.15 8.21
N SER A 141 -21.25 1.15 8.67
CA SER A 141 -19.93 0.82 8.19
C SER A 141 -19.92 -0.67 7.88
N PRO A 142 -19.47 -1.09 6.69
CA PRO A 142 -19.27 -2.51 6.39
C PRO A 142 -18.32 -3.20 7.39
N ASP A 143 -17.45 -2.42 8.03
CA ASP A 143 -16.48 -2.92 9.01
C ASP A 143 -16.96 -2.73 10.45
N PRO A 144 -16.67 -3.70 11.34
CA PRO A 144 -16.92 -3.55 12.75
C PRO A 144 -16.10 -2.40 13.36
N LYS A 145 -16.67 -1.74 14.36
CA LYS A 145 -15.98 -0.68 15.11
C LYS A 145 -14.82 -1.30 15.91
N SER A 146 -13.60 -0.90 15.59
CA SER A 146 -12.38 -1.40 16.24
C SER A 146 -12.20 -0.78 17.63
N TYR A 147 -12.30 -1.61 18.68
CA TYR A 147 -12.08 -1.22 20.07
C TYR A 147 -10.69 -0.63 20.32
N SER A 148 -9.65 -1.18 19.70
CA SER A 148 -8.28 -0.68 19.82
C SER A 148 -8.14 0.77 19.33
N SER A 149 -8.98 1.20 18.39
CA SER A 149 -9.01 2.59 17.93
C SER A 149 -9.65 3.53 18.95
N GLY A 150 -10.68 3.07 19.65
CA GLY A 150 -11.29 3.82 20.74
C GLY A 150 -10.34 3.98 21.92
N LEU A 151 -9.64 2.90 22.29
CA LEU A 151 -8.64 2.91 23.36
C LEU A 151 -7.48 3.88 23.05
N VAL A 152 -6.93 3.83 21.82
CA VAL A 152 -5.87 4.76 21.40
C VAL A 152 -6.38 6.21 21.41
N ALA A 153 -7.60 6.47 20.91
CA ALA A 153 -8.16 7.82 20.93
C ALA A 153 -8.34 8.35 22.36
N LEU A 154 -8.88 7.52 23.27
CA LEU A 154 -9.03 7.85 24.68
C LEU A 154 -7.68 8.15 25.33
N LEU A 155 -6.67 7.30 25.08
CA LEU A 155 -5.34 7.47 25.65
C LEU A 155 -4.67 8.77 25.16
N ILE A 156 -4.80 9.11 23.87
CA ILE A 156 -4.30 10.40 23.34
C ILE A 156 -5.01 11.57 24.02
N ILE A 157 -6.34 11.53 24.18
CA ILE A 157 -7.10 12.58 24.89
C ILE A 157 -6.60 12.74 26.32
N LEU A 158 -6.45 11.62 27.04
CA LEU A 158 -5.97 11.63 28.42
C LEU A 158 -4.55 12.15 28.54
N LEU A 159 -3.64 11.78 27.63
CA LEU A 159 -2.27 12.31 27.59
C LEU A 159 -2.24 13.82 27.38
N MET A 160 -3.05 14.34 26.45
CA MET A 160 -3.13 15.79 26.23
C MET A 160 -3.77 16.51 27.42
N ALA A 161 -4.80 15.93 28.03
CA ALA A 161 -5.47 16.50 29.20
C ALA A 161 -4.55 16.54 30.43
N THR A 162 -3.82 15.46 30.69
CA THR A 162 -2.85 15.39 31.80
C THR A 162 -1.68 16.34 31.59
N PHE A 163 -1.23 16.53 30.34
CA PHE A 163 -0.25 17.58 30.00
C PHE A 163 -0.79 18.98 30.31
N LEU A 164 -2.00 19.32 29.83
CA LEU A 164 -2.62 20.62 30.08
C LEU A 164 -2.90 20.86 31.58
N TYR A 165 -3.28 19.82 32.31
CA TYR A 165 -3.50 19.91 33.76
C TYR A 165 -2.19 20.20 34.51
N ALA A 166 -1.06 19.62 34.09
CA ALA A 166 0.24 19.98 34.67
C ALA A 166 0.56 21.48 34.50
N ARG A 167 0.04 22.13 33.45
CA ARG A 167 0.23 23.57 33.21
C ARG A 167 -0.61 24.46 34.12
N THR A 168 -1.58 23.93 34.86
CA THR A 168 -2.38 24.70 35.82
C THR A 168 -1.76 24.78 37.21
N GLU A 169 -0.54 24.24 37.40
CA GLU A 169 0.19 24.23 38.67
C GLU A 169 -0.65 23.66 39.83
N PRO A 170 -1.11 22.39 39.71
CA PRO A 170 -1.94 21.77 40.74
C PRO A 170 -1.17 21.59 42.06
N SER A 171 -1.88 21.32 43.15
CA SER A 171 -1.24 21.06 44.45
C SER A 171 -0.26 19.87 44.36
N ALA A 172 0.81 19.91 45.15
CA ALA A 172 1.94 18.98 45.04
C ALA A 172 1.54 17.48 44.95
N GLY A 173 0.54 17.04 45.73
CA GLY A 173 0.05 15.66 45.66
C GLY A 173 -0.65 15.32 44.33
N LEU A 174 -1.44 16.26 43.79
CA LEU A 174 -2.13 16.11 42.51
C LEU A 174 -1.16 16.25 41.33
N GLU A 175 -0.15 17.11 41.45
CA GLU A 175 0.94 17.25 40.48
C GLU A 175 1.66 15.90 40.31
N LYS A 176 2.06 15.30 41.43
CA LYS A 176 2.75 14.00 41.45
C LYS A 176 1.89 12.86 40.92
N ALA A 177 0.61 12.82 41.30
CA ALA A 177 -0.32 11.83 40.79
C ALA A 177 -0.53 11.96 39.26
N ASN A 178 -0.67 13.19 38.77
CA ASN A 178 -0.80 13.46 37.34
C ASN A 178 0.47 13.09 36.56
N TRP A 179 1.64 13.39 37.10
CA TRP A 179 2.93 13.02 36.51
C TRP A 179 3.01 11.50 36.31
N TRP A 180 2.72 10.71 37.35
CA TRP A 180 2.71 9.24 37.24
C TRP A 180 1.66 8.72 36.27
N ALA A 181 0.45 9.30 36.27
CA ALA A 181 -0.60 8.92 35.33
C ALA A 181 -0.17 9.20 33.86
N HIS A 182 0.47 10.34 33.62
CA HIS A 182 1.00 10.71 32.31
C HIS A 182 2.13 9.77 31.88
N ALA A 183 3.12 9.54 32.74
CA ALA A 183 4.25 8.65 32.49
C ALA A 183 3.79 7.21 32.16
N LEU A 184 2.87 6.65 32.94
CA LEU A 184 2.31 5.32 32.67
C LEU A 184 1.54 5.29 31.33
N GLY A 185 0.80 6.35 31.02
CA GLY A 185 0.14 6.51 29.72
C GLY A 185 1.12 6.45 28.56
N ILE A 186 2.25 7.17 28.66
CA ILE A 186 3.30 7.15 27.64
C ILE A 186 3.95 5.77 27.53
N LEU A 187 4.26 5.11 28.64
CA LEU A 187 4.92 3.79 28.63
C LEU A 187 4.06 2.68 28.01
N VAL A 188 2.73 2.75 28.18
CA VAL A 188 1.79 1.78 27.57
C VAL A 188 1.61 2.03 26.07
N PHE A 189 1.71 3.28 25.63
CA PHE A 189 1.32 3.71 24.29
C PHE A 189 2.08 3.02 23.13
N PRO A 190 3.43 2.90 23.13
CA PRO A 190 4.17 2.20 22.07
C PRO A 190 3.79 0.72 21.92
N GLY A 191 3.53 0.02 23.03
CA GLY A 191 3.09 -1.37 22.99
C GLY A 191 1.71 -1.52 22.34
N LEU A 192 0.81 -0.57 22.60
CA LEU A 192 -0.51 -0.51 21.96
C LEU A 192 -0.41 -0.18 20.45
N ILE A 193 0.53 0.68 20.05
CA ILE A 193 0.80 0.96 18.63
C ILE A 193 1.20 -0.32 17.90
N LEU A 194 2.19 -1.06 18.43
CA LEU A 194 2.68 -2.27 17.79
C LEU A 194 1.60 -3.36 17.74
N ARG A 195 0.78 -3.55 18.77
CA ARG A 195 -0.21 -4.64 18.80
C ARG A 195 -1.54 -4.30 18.14
N SER A 196 -1.67 -3.10 17.56
CA SER A 196 -2.89 -2.66 16.90
C SER A 196 -2.64 -2.26 15.45
N LYS A 197 -3.70 -1.81 14.78
CA LYS A 197 -3.65 -1.24 13.43
C LYS A 197 -2.88 0.07 13.32
N HIS A 198 -2.44 0.65 14.44
CA HIS A 198 -1.60 1.85 14.46
C HIS A 198 -0.13 1.55 14.15
N PHE A 199 0.23 0.27 13.98
CA PHE A 199 1.57 -0.12 13.52
C PHE A 199 2.02 0.59 12.23
N HIS A 200 1.07 1.06 11.43
CA HIS A 200 1.37 1.91 10.28
C HIS A 200 2.17 3.18 10.62
N ILE A 201 2.09 3.70 11.84
CA ILE A 201 2.90 4.86 12.26
C ILE A 201 4.40 4.53 12.11
N VAL A 202 4.78 3.28 12.41
CA VAL A 202 6.14 2.78 12.26
C VAL A 202 6.44 2.38 10.82
N MET A 203 5.52 1.66 10.16
CA MET A 203 5.82 1.04 8.85
C MET A 203 5.51 1.89 7.62
N ALA A 204 4.63 2.90 7.71
CA ALA A 204 4.27 3.73 6.56
C ALA A 204 5.47 4.45 5.91
N PRO A 205 6.45 5.02 6.66
CA PRO A 205 7.68 5.54 6.05
C PRO A 205 8.38 4.51 5.16
N PHE A 206 8.52 3.28 5.65
CA PHE A 206 9.22 2.21 4.92
C PHE A 206 8.40 1.69 3.73
N SER A 207 7.10 1.44 3.90
CA SER A 207 6.26 0.97 2.78
C SER A 207 6.16 2.01 1.65
N VAL A 208 6.02 3.30 2.00
CA VAL A 208 6.04 4.40 1.02
C VAL A 208 7.41 4.54 0.34
N PHE A 209 8.50 4.43 1.11
CA PHE A 209 9.86 4.47 0.58
C PHE A 209 10.12 3.37 -0.45
N PHE A 210 9.73 2.12 -0.13
CA PHE A 210 9.98 0.95 -0.97
C PHE A 210 8.91 0.69 -2.05
N ARG A 211 7.82 1.46 -2.12
CA ARG A 211 6.81 1.36 -3.20
C ARG A 211 7.44 1.58 -4.58
N THR A 212 6.96 0.88 -5.61
CA THR A 212 7.35 1.10 -7.02
C THR A 212 7.20 2.57 -7.46
N HIS A 213 7.97 2.94 -8.48
CA HIS A 213 7.89 4.28 -9.06
C HIS A 213 6.72 4.42 -10.01
N ARG A 214 6.56 3.43 -10.90
CA ARG A 214 5.51 3.42 -11.91
C ARG A 214 4.37 2.53 -11.44
N LEU A 215 3.16 3.09 -11.42
CA LEU A 215 1.95 2.32 -11.16
C LEU A 215 1.82 1.22 -12.22
N GLY A 216 1.50 0.00 -11.79
CA GLY A 216 1.36 -1.15 -12.69
C GLY A 216 2.69 -1.75 -13.17
N GLU A 217 3.82 -1.40 -12.54
CA GLU A 217 5.10 -2.06 -12.80
C GLU A 217 5.11 -3.48 -12.22
N ILE A 218 4.59 -4.44 -12.97
CA ILE A 218 4.57 -5.87 -12.61
C ILE A 218 5.88 -6.51 -13.04
N LEU A 219 6.49 -7.29 -12.14
CA LEU A 219 7.68 -8.07 -12.46
C LEU A 219 7.38 -9.10 -13.56
N PRO A 220 8.24 -9.24 -14.58
CA PRO A 220 8.11 -10.36 -15.52
C PRO A 220 8.22 -11.67 -14.74
N LEU A 221 7.46 -12.68 -15.16
CA LEU A 221 7.67 -14.04 -14.68
C LEU A 221 8.59 -14.70 -15.70
N ASP A 222 9.75 -15.18 -15.26
CA ASP A 222 10.64 -15.94 -16.13
C ASP A 222 10.11 -17.36 -16.24
N LEU A 223 9.90 -17.81 -17.47
CA LEU A 223 9.36 -19.13 -17.78
C LEU A 223 10.36 -19.93 -18.62
N ASP A 224 11.58 -19.41 -18.81
CA ASP A 224 12.64 -20.09 -19.55
C ASP A 224 13.29 -21.16 -18.68
N LEU A 225 13.04 -22.43 -19.03
CA LEU A 225 13.53 -23.60 -18.31
C LEU A 225 15.07 -23.62 -18.21
N GLU A 226 15.79 -23.09 -19.20
CA GLU A 226 17.27 -23.04 -19.16
C GLU A 226 17.76 -22.09 -18.06
N THR A 227 17.14 -20.91 -17.93
CA THR A 227 17.48 -19.95 -16.87
C THR A 227 17.11 -20.45 -15.47
N LEU A 228 16.03 -21.24 -15.37
CA LEU A 228 15.56 -21.82 -14.12
C LEU A 228 16.51 -22.93 -13.62
N GLU A 229 16.96 -23.81 -14.53
CA GLU A 229 17.95 -24.85 -14.21
C GLU A 229 19.30 -24.26 -13.78
N GLU A 230 19.74 -23.16 -14.41
CA GLU A 230 20.98 -22.45 -14.03
C GLU A 230 20.87 -21.74 -12.66
N SER A 231 19.68 -21.23 -12.31
CA SER A 231 19.46 -20.50 -11.06
C SER A 231 19.34 -21.42 -9.83
N GLY A 232 18.99 -22.69 -10.03
CA GLY A 232 18.69 -23.64 -8.95
C GLY A 232 17.44 -23.26 -8.12
N GLU A 233 16.63 -22.29 -8.59
CA GLU A 233 15.38 -21.89 -7.95
C GLU A 233 14.25 -22.87 -8.35
N GLU A 234 13.39 -23.20 -7.39
CA GLU A 234 12.21 -24.03 -7.63
C GLU A 234 11.26 -23.29 -8.57
N PHE A 235 10.70 -23.99 -9.55
CA PHE A 235 9.81 -23.42 -10.57
C PHE A 235 8.56 -22.81 -9.91
N SER A 236 8.60 -21.50 -9.64
CA SER A 236 7.50 -20.78 -9.02
C SER A 236 6.58 -20.25 -10.11
N LEU A 237 5.38 -20.83 -10.21
CA LEU A 237 4.33 -20.42 -11.15
C LEU A 237 3.66 -19.08 -10.76
N GLY A 238 4.15 -18.41 -9.72
CA GLY A 238 3.61 -17.16 -9.20
C GLY A 238 3.51 -17.16 -7.68
N LEU A 239 2.38 -16.73 -7.14
CA LEU A 239 2.13 -16.70 -5.70
C LEU A 239 1.04 -17.72 -5.35
N GLU A 240 1.44 -18.98 -5.16
CA GLU A 240 0.53 -20.06 -4.77
C GLU A 240 0.24 -20.00 -3.27
N LYS A 241 1.30 -19.88 -2.47
CA LYS A 241 1.26 -19.90 -1.01
C LYS A 241 1.78 -18.60 -0.41
N LEU A 242 1.58 -18.43 0.90
CA LEU A 242 2.09 -17.27 1.63
C LEU A 242 3.62 -17.28 1.77
N SER A 243 4.28 -18.45 1.70
CA SER A 243 5.73 -18.60 1.61
C SER A 243 6.32 -17.91 0.39
N ASP A 244 5.60 -17.89 -0.74
CA ASP A 244 6.08 -17.32 -2.01
C ASP A 244 6.16 -15.79 -1.99
N LEU A 245 5.50 -15.15 -1.02
CA LEU A 245 5.46 -13.71 -0.90
C LEU A 245 6.85 -13.13 -0.62
N SER A 246 7.21 -12.12 -1.40
CA SER A 246 8.38 -11.29 -1.13
C SER A 246 8.28 -10.57 0.22
N TRP A 247 9.43 -10.19 0.78
CA TRP A 247 9.49 -9.39 2.01
C TRP A 247 8.64 -8.10 1.92
N LYS A 248 8.59 -7.45 0.75
CA LYS A 248 7.81 -6.22 0.53
C LYS A 248 6.31 -6.49 0.58
N GLN A 249 5.83 -7.57 -0.04
CA GLN A 249 4.42 -7.94 -0.01
C GLN A 249 3.99 -8.29 1.43
N ARG A 250 4.82 -9.01 2.17
CA ARG A 250 4.58 -9.28 3.61
C ARG A 250 4.53 -7.99 4.44
N MET A 251 5.45 -7.05 4.20
CA MET A 251 5.42 -5.73 4.83
C MET A 251 4.12 -4.97 4.53
N ASP A 252 3.65 -5.01 3.29
CA ASP A 252 2.44 -4.32 2.85
C ASP A 252 1.18 -4.86 3.55
N PHE A 253 1.08 -6.18 3.73
CA PHE A 253 0.01 -6.78 4.55
C PHE A 253 0.01 -6.23 5.98
N LEU A 254 1.19 -6.08 6.61
CA LEU A 254 1.30 -5.55 7.96
C LEU A 254 1.09 -4.02 8.06
N THR A 255 1.24 -3.28 6.95
CA THR A 255 1.21 -1.79 6.96
C THR A 255 -0.18 -1.19 6.77
N CYS A 256 -1.13 -1.93 6.18
CA CYS A 256 -2.50 -1.42 5.94
C CYS A 256 -3.19 -0.79 7.17
N VAL A 257 -3.83 0.36 6.94
CA VAL A 257 -4.48 1.17 7.99
C VAL A 257 -5.98 0.94 8.13
N GLU A 258 -6.53 0.00 7.38
CA GLU A 258 -7.98 -0.31 7.37
C GLU A 258 -8.85 0.91 6.96
N CYS A 259 -8.35 1.82 6.12
CA CYS A 259 -9.07 3.05 5.73
C CYS A 259 -10.12 2.87 4.63
N ARG A 260 -10.19 1.67 4.02
CA ARG A 260 -11.09 1.29 2.91
C ARG A 260 -10.93 2.06 1.59
N ARG A 261 -10.03 3.04 1.49
CA ARG A 261 -9.84 3.83 0.25
C ARG A 261 -9.63 2.95 -0.99
N CYS A 262 -8.86 1.88 -0.89
CA CYS A 262 -8.62 0.97 -2.01
C CYS A 262 -9.89 0.25 -2.49
N THR A 263 -10.79 -0.12 -1.59
CA THR A 263 -12.09 -0.72 -1.92
C THR A 263 -13.07 0.32 -2.46
N ASP A 264 -13.14 1.49 -1.83
CA ASP A 264 -14.04 2.58 -2.23
C ASP A 264 -13.69 3.16 -3.63
N ASN A 265 -12.47 2.91 -4.14
CA ASN A 265 -12.02 3.34 -5.46
C ASN A 265 -11.78 2.17 -6.43
N CYS A 266 -12.15 0.95 -6.04
CA CYS A 266 -12.02 -0.22 -6.90
C CYS A 266 -13.19 -0.25 -7.90
N PRO A 267 -12.95 -0.21 -9.23
CA PRO A 267 -14.03 -0.26 -10.21
C PRO A 267 -14.90 -1.51 -10.10
N ALA A 268 -14.28 -2.67 -9.81
CA ALA A 268 -14.99 -3.92 -9.60
C ALA A 268 -15.93 -3.85 -8.38
N ALA A 269 -15.43 -3.36 -7.24
CA ALA A 269 -16.23 -3.20 -6.04
C ALA A 269 -17.40 -2.22 -6.24
N LEU A 270 -17.14 -1.11 -6.94
CA LEU A 270 -18.16 -0.10 -7.28
C LEU A 270 -19.23 -0.65 -8.22
N ALA A 271 -18.87 -1.60 -9.09
CA ALA A 271 -19.81 -2.33 -9.95
C ALA A 271 -20.59 -3.44 -9.20
N GLY A 272 -20.48 -3.53 -7.88
CA GLY A 272 -21.17 -4.54 -7.06
C GLY A 272 -20.55 -5.92 -7.11
N GLN A 273 -19.33 -6.06 -7.64
CA GLN A 273 -18.60 -7.32 -7.67
C GLN A 273 -17.96 -7.65 -6.31
N SER A 274 -17.49 -8.88 -6.13
CA SER A 274 -16.99 -9.40 -4.84
C SER A 274 -15.57 -8.98 -4.47
N LEU A 275 -14.81 -8.37 -5.37
CA LEU A 275 -13.45 -7.91 -5.11
C LEU A 275 -13.40 -6.80 -4.04
N ASP A 276 -12.87 -7.14 -2.86
CA ASP A 276 -12.52 -6.20 -1.78
C ASP A 276 -10.98 -6.11 -1.61
N PRO A 277 -10.30 -5.12 -2.23
CA PRO A 277 -8.85 -4.94 -2.11
C PRO A 277 -8.37 -4.81 -0.66
N ARG A 278 -9.10 -4.10 0.19
CA ARG A 278 -8.75 -4.00 1.61
C ARG A 278 -8.97 -5.35 2.30
N GLY A 279 -10.07 -6.03 1.98
CA GLY A 279 -10.44 -7.33 2.53
C GLY A 279 -9.31 -8.35 2.38
N PHE A 280 -8.79 -8.54 1.17
CA PHE A 280 -7.72 -9.52 0.95
C PHE A 280 -6.42 -9.12 1.69
N ILE A 281 -6.08 -7.82 1.75
CA ILE A 281 -4.90 -7.35 2.49
C ILE A 281 -5.02 -7.70 3.98
N LEU A 282 -6.22 -7.59 4.55
CA LEU A 282 -6.45 -7.94 5.96
C LEU A 282 -6.48 -9.46 6.19
N GLN A 283 -6.97 -10.24 5.23
CA GLN A 283 -6.89 -11.70 5.30
C GLN A 283 -5.43 -12.17 5.22
N GLY A 284 -4.64 -11.63 4.29
CA GLY A 284 -3.21 -11.91 4.17
C GLY A 284 -2.46 -11.54 5.45
N ARG A 285 -2.74 -10.37 6.04
CA ARG A 285 -2.21 -9.97 7.36
C ARG A 285 -2.50 -11.02 8.43
N ARG A 286 -3.74 -11.50 8.53
CA ARG A 286 -4.13 -12.47 9.56
C ARG A 286 -3.36 -13.78 9.40
N ALA A 287 -3.30 -14.30 8.18
CA ALA A 287 -2.63 -15.55 7.88
C ALA A 287 -1.11 -15.47 8.13
N ILE A 288 -0.42 -14.42 7.67
CA ILE A 288 1.02 -14.25 7.97
C ILE A 288 1.28 -14.04 9.47
N SER A 289 0.35 -13.38 10.19
CA SER A 289 0.49 -13.17 11.64
C SER A 289 0.25 -14.44 12.44
N ALA A 290 -0.54 -15.38 11.91
CA ALA A 290 -0.73 -16.72 12.46
C ALA A 290 0.46 -17.65 12.18
N GLY A 291 1.35 -17.28 11.26
CA GLY A 291 2.48 -18.11 10.85
C GLY A 291 2.10 -19.24 9.89
N ASP A 292 0.95 -19.12 9.22
CA ASP A 292 0.44 -20.12 8.28
C ASP A 292 1.08 -19.93 6.90
N ASP A 293 2.40 -20.11 6.82
CA ASP A 293 3.19 -19.82 5.60
C ASP A 293 2.80 -20.76 4.43
N GLU A 294 2.25 -21.96 4.71
CA GLU A 294 1.81 -22.92 3.69
C GLU A 294 0.39 -22.67 3.15
N GLN A 295 -0.35 -21.73 3.75
CA GLN A 295 -1.72 -21.44 3.33
C GLN A 295 -1.75 -20.94 1.87
N PRO A 296 -2.63 -21.48 1.02
CA PRO A 296 -2.84 -20.95 -0.31
C PRO A 296 -3.30 -19.47 -0.26
N VAL A 297 -2.81 -18.67 -1.20
CA VAL A 297 -3.27 -17.29 -1.41
C VAL A 297 -4.69 -17.31 -1.97
N VAL A 298 -4.93 -18.16 -2.97
CA VAL A 298 -6.24 -18.28 -3.61
C VAL A 298 -7.16 -19.20 -2.78
N GLY A 299 -8.39 -18.76 -2.55
CA GLY A 299 -9.36 -19.37 -1.64
C GLY A 299 -9.37 -18.67 -0.27
N PRO A 300 -8.45 -19.00 0.66
CA PRO A 300 -8.45 -18.45 2.02
C PRO A 300 -8.13 -16.95 2.13
N VAL A 301 -7.23 -16.40 1.32
CA VAL A 301 -6.86 -14.96 1.39
C VAL A 301 -7.69 -14.12 0.42
N ILE A 302 -7.90 -14.63 -0.79
CA ILE A 302 -8.77 -14.05 -1.80
C ILE A 302 -9.51 -15.15 -2.54
N SER A 303 -10.84 -15.04 -2.66
CA SER A 303 -11.61 -16.04 -3.41
C SER A 303 -11.26 -15.99 -4.90
N GLU A 304 -11.37 -17.13 -5.58
CA GLU A 304 -11.13 -17.25 -7.02
C GLU A 304 -11.95 -16.23 -7.83
N THR A 305 -13.24 -16.11 -7.50
CA THR A 305 -14.14 -15.15 -8.15
C THR A 305 -13.68 -13.70 -7.98
N ALA A 306 -13.24 -13.31 -6.78
CA ALA A 306 -12.77 -11.95 -6.52
C ALA A 306 -11.43 -11.68 -7.23
N LEU A 307 -10.55 -12.67 -7.28
CA LEU A 307 -9.26 -12.56 -7.96
C LEU A 307 -9.45 -12.28 -9.46
N GLY A 308 -10.30 -13.06 -10.13
CA GLY A 308 -10.60 -12.92 -11.55
C GLY A 308 -11.23 -11.56 -11.93
N GLN A 309 -11.96 -10.92 -11.02
CA GLN A 309 -12.58 -9.60 -11.22
C GLN A 309 -11.58 -8.44 -11.27
N CYS A 310 -10.34 -8.65 -10.79
CA CYS A 310 -9.33 -7.60 -10.80
C CYS A 310 -9.03 -7.13 -12.23
N THR A 311 -9.21 -5.84 -12.49
CA THR A 311 -8.96 -5.23 -13.80
C THR A 311 -7.51 -4.78 -14.02
N SER A 312 -6.66 -4.94 -12.99
CA SER A 312 -5.26 -4.47 -12.97
C SER A 312 -5.07 -2.96 -13.21
N CYS A 313 -6.11 -2.15 -12.98
CA CYS A 313 -6.07 -0.69 -13.22
C CYS A 313 -5.21 0.11 -12.21
N GLY A 314 -4.87 -0.47 -11.06
CA GLY A 314 -4.04 0.18 -10.04
C GLY A 314 -4.70 1.29 -9.22
N ALA A 315 -6.02 1.50 -9.35
CA ALA A 315 -6.74 2.52 -8.58
C ALA A 315 -6.57 2.34 -7.05
N CYS A 316 -6.55 1.08 -6.58
CA CYS A 316 -6.34 0.72 -5.18
C CYS A 316 -4.98 1.18 -4.63
N GLU A 317 -3.91 1.03 -5.40
CA GLU A 317 -2.56 1.43 -5.02
C GLU A 317 -2.39 2.95 -5.13
N ASN A 318 -2.95 3.55 -6.18
CA ASN A 318 -2.85 4.99 -6.39
C ASN A 318 -3.50 5.78 -5.25
N ILE A 319 -4.62 5.31 -4.70
CA ILE A 319 -5.29 6.00 -3.59
C ILE A 319 -4.73 5.65 -2.20
N CYS A 320 -3.82 4.66 -2.12
CA CYS A 320 -3.32 4.13 -0.86
C CYS A 320 -2.38 5.13 -0.17
N PRO A 321 -2.73 5.66 1.02
CA PRO A 321 -1.92 6.69 1.69
C PRO A 321 -0.63 6.15 2.32
N VAL A 322 -0.53 4.83 2.50
CA VAL A 322 0.62 4.16 3.15
C VAL A 322 1.41 3.27 2.20
N GLY A 323 1.13 3.33 0.89
CA GLY A 323 1.97 2.73 -0.14
C GLY A 323 1.89 1.21 -0.32
N VAL A 324 0.82 0.57 0.18
CA VAL A 324 0.54 -0.88 -0.02
C VAL A 324 0.32 -1.20 -1.50
N GLU A 325 1.10 -2.14 -2.03
CA GLU A 325 1.05 -2.62 -3.42
C GLU A 325 0.18 -3.89 -3.52
N HIS A 326 -1.03 -3.72 -4.04
CA HIS A 326 -2.02 -4.79 -4.18
C HIS A 326 -1.82 -5.60 -5.46
N LEU A 327 -1.42 -4.94 -6.57
CA LEU A 327 -1.33 -5.52 -7.90
C LEU A 327 -0.25 -6.59 -7.99
N GLN A 328 0.84 -6.46 -7.24
CA GLN A 328 1.91 -7.46 -7.25
C GLN A 328 1.40 -8.81 -6.71
N VAL A 329 0.64 -8.76 -5.61
CA VAL A 329 0.02 -9.95 -5.02
C VAL A 329 -1.07 -10.51 -5.94
N LEU A 330 -1.96 -9.65 -6.43
CA LEU A 330 -3.08 -10.08 -7.29
C LEU A 330 -2.58 -10.69 -8.61
N THR A 331 -1.56 -10.10 -9.23
CA THR A 331 -1.03 -10.61 -10.50
C THR A 331 -0.22 -11.89 -10.29
N GLY A 332 0.57 -11.97 -9.22
CA GLY A 332 1.27 -13.21 -8.86
C GLY A 332 0.31 -14.36 -8.54
N ALA A 333 -0.77 -14.10 -7.80
CA ALA A 333 -1.80 -15.10 -7.49
C ALA A 333 -2.58 -15.54 -8.75
N LYS A 334 -2.85 -14.60 -9.67
CA LYS A 334 -3.46 -14.92 -10.97
C LYS A 334 -2.56 -15.81 -11.82
N ARG A 335 -1.26 -15.54 -11.86
CA ARG A 335 -0.28 -16.38 -12.59
C ARG A 335 -0.25 -17.79 -12.03
N ALA A 336 -0.15 -17.92 -10.72
CA ALA A 336 -0.21 -19.21 -10.03
C ALA A 336 -1.50 -19.97 -10.37
N GLN A 337 -2.65 -19.29 -10.29
CA GLN A 337 -3.94 -19.88 -10.63
C GLN A 337 -4.01 -20.33 -12.10
N ALA A 338 -3.62 -19.47 -13.04
CA ALA A 338 -3.67 -19.75 -14.47
C ALA A 338 -2.75 -20.92 -14.85
N LEU A 339 -1.49 -20.86 -14.41
CA LEU A 339 -0.46 -21.82 -14.82
C LEU A 339 -0.52 -23.15 -14.04
N ALA A 340 -0.89 -23.14 -12.75
CA ALA A 340 -0.89 -24.35 -11.93
C ALA A 340 -2.23 -25.09 -11.98
N SER A 341 -3.35 -24.36 -11.85
CA SER A 341 -4.67 -24.99 -11.73
C SER A 341 -5.52 -24.89 -13.00
N GLY A 342 -5.26 -23.92 -13.89
CA GLY A 342 -6.07 -23.66 -15.08
C GLY A 342 -7.54 -23.29 -14.78
N THR A 343 -7.88 -23.06 -13.50
CA THR A 343 -9.26 -22.84 -13.00
C THR A 343 -9.44 -21.41 -12.50
N GLY A 344 -10.68 -20.91 -12.45
CA GLY A 344 -10.99 -19.60 -11.85
C GLY A 344 -10.55 -18.37 -12.66
N MET A 345 -9.92 -18.57 -13.82
CA MET A 345 -9.74 -17.52 -14.82
C MET A 345 -11.09 -17.01 -15.32
N VAL A 346 -11.26 -15.69 -15.34
CA VAL A 346 -12.43 -15.10 -16.00
C VAL A 346 -12.23 -15.24 -17.50
N ALA A 347 -13.20 -15.90 -18.14
CA ALA A 347 -13.24 -16.16 -19.58
C ALA A 347 -12.17 -17.15 -20.07
N ALA A 348 -12.10 -18.35 -19.46
CA ALA A 348 -11.27 -19.46 -19.95
C ALA A 348 -11.54 -19.80 -21.43
N ASP A 349 -12.81 -19.83 -21.85
CA ASP A 349 -13.19 -20.06 -23.26
C ASP A 349 -12.57 -19.02 -24.21
N PHE A 350 -12.48 -17.76 -23.76
CA PHE A 350 -11.83 -16.70 -24.52
C PHE A 350 -10.31 -16.93 -24.65
N LEU A 351 -9.65 -17.42 -23.59
CA LEU A 351 -8.21 -17.70 -23.62
C LEU A 351 -7.88 -18.90 -24.51
N ASN A 352 -8.71 -19.95 -24.47
CA ASN A 352 -8.61 -21.08 -25.39
C ASN A 352 -8.76 -20.63 -26.85
N GLU A 353 -9.68 -19.71 -27.12
CA GLU A 353 -9.88 -19.16 -28.46
C GLU A 353 -8.69 -18.29 -28.92
N VAL A 354 -8.09 -17.52 -28.00
CA VAL A 354 -6.84 -16.78 -28.26
C VAL A 354 -5.69 -17.73 -28.56
N GLU A 355 -5.59 -18.87 -27.87
CA GLU A 355 -4.56 -19.88 -28.13
C GLU A 355 -4.71 -20.47 -29.54
N ARG A 356 -5.95 -20.77 -29.93
CA ARG A 356 -6.27 -21.36 -31.23
C ARG A 356 -6.05 -20.41 -32.40
N THR A 357 -6.36 -19.12 -32.23
CA THR A 357 -6.42 -18.15 -33.33
C THR A 357 -5.37 -17.05 -33.28
N GLY A 358 -4.63 -16.96 -32.18
CA GLY A 358 -3.65 -15.90 -31.91
C GLY A 358 -4.27 -14.52 -31.68
N ASN A 359 -5.59 -14.41 -31.53
CA ASN A 359 -6.27 -13.12 -31.33
C ASN A 359 -7.54 -13.21 -30.48
N ALA A 360 -7.88 -12.07 -29.85
CA ALA A 360 -8.99 -11.93 -28.90
C ALA A 360 -10.39 -12.10 -29.53
N LEU A 361 -10.52 -12.11 -30.85
CA LEU A 361 -11.82 -12.16 -31.52
C LEU A 361 -12.09 -13.49 -32.23
N GLY A 362 -11.16 -14.45 -32.13
CA GLY A 362 -11.32 -15.75 -32.80
C GLY A 362 -11.31 -15.66 -34.33
N ALA A 363 -10.87 -14.52 -34.87
CA ALA A 363 -10.98 -14.24 -36.29
C ALA A 363 -9.84 -14.92 -37.08
N PRO A 364 -10.08 -15.39 -38.31
CA PRO A 364 -9.02 -15.92 -39.17
C PRO A 364 -7.96 -14.86 -39.51
N THR A 365 -6.69 -15.26 -39.60
CA THR A 365 -5.57 -14.37 -39.99
C THR A 365 -5.78 -13.70 -41.37
N ALA A 366 -6.57 -14.33 -42.24
CA ALA A 366 -6.93 -13.78 -43.55
C ALA A 366 -7.73 -12.46 -43.45
N ASP A 367 -8.45 -12.24 -42.35
CA ASP A 367 -9.25 -11.03 -42.15
C ASP A 367 -8.38 -9.78 -42.01
N ARG A 368 -7.17 -9.91 -41.45
CA ARG A 368 -6.19 -8.82 -41.41
C ARG A 368 -5.77 -8.40 -42.82
N ARG A 369 -5.42 -9.36 -43.68
CA ARG A 369 -4.99 -9.04 -45.06
C ARG A 369 -6.09 -8.28 -45.79
N ARG A 370 -7.33 -8.74 -45.65
CA ARG A 370 -8.51 -8.04 -46.18
C ARG A 370 -8.62 -6.62 -45.63
N LEU A 371 -8.45 -6.40 -44.33
CA LEU A 371 -8.47 -5.06 -43.75
C LEU A 371 -7.39 -4.15 -44.36
N VAL A 372 -6.15 -4.62 -44.49
CA VAL A 372 -5.03 -3.86 -45.05
C VAL A 372 -5.30 -3.47 -46.49
N GLU A 373 -5.83 -4.39 -47.31
CA GLU A 373 -6.21 -4.16 -48.70
C GLU A 373 -7.41 -3.21 -48.82
N GLU A 374 -8.51 -3.48 -48.11
CA GLU A 374 -9.76 -2.72 -48.17
C GLU A 374 -9.58 -1.27 -47.71
N GLU A 375 -8.78 -1.04 -46.67
CA GLU A 375 -8.50 0.30 -46.13
C GLU A 375 -7.23 0.92 -46.76
N SER A 376 -6.59 0.23 -47.71
CA SER A 376 -5.40 0.69 -48.44
C SER A 376 -4.26 1.17 -47.52
N LEU A 377 -4.00 0.43 -46.44
CA LEU A 377 -2.99 0.80 -45.45
C LEU A 377 -1.57 0.54 -46.00
N PRO A 378 -0.62 1.49 -45.86
CA PRO A 378 0.75 1.28 -46.30
C PRO A 378 1.43 0.19 -45.47
N VAL A 379 2.26 -0.65 -46.11
CA VAL A 379 3.07 -1.67 -45.42
C VAL A 379 4.36 -1.04 -44.91
N TYR A 380 4.77 -1.40 -43.70
CA TYR A 380 5.99 -0.90 -43.08
C TYR A 380 7.24 -1.42 -43.79
N GLU A 381 8.12 -0.52 -44.22
CA GLU A 381 9.42 -0.84 -44.83
C GLU A 381 10.57 -0.27 -43.99
N ALA A 382 11.44 -1.14 -43.48
CA ALA A 382 12.58 -0.72 -42.66
C ALA A 382 13.48 0.28 -43.41
N GLY A 383 13.80 1.41 -42.77
CA GLY A 383 14.62 2.49 -43.35
C GLY A 383 13.87 3.45 -44.29
N ARG A 384 12.62 3.13 -44.66
CA ARG A 384 11.74 3.99 -45.48
C ARG A 384 10.55 4.54 -44.70
N SER A 385 9.94 3.71 -43.86
CA SER A 385 8.92 4.11 -42.90
C SER A 385 9.59 4.62 -41.61
N GLU A 386 9.10 5.74 -41.10
CA GLU A 386 9.50 6.36 -39.84
C GLU A 386 8.67 5.81 -38.67
N VAL A 387 7.41 5.45 -38.93
CA VAL A 387 6.46 5.01 -37.91
C VAL A 387 5.89 3.64 -38.28
N LEU A 388 5.99 2.70 -37.35
CA LEU A 388 5.21 1.46 -37.39
C LEU A 388 3.93 1.65 -36.59
N LEU A 389 2.78 1.58 -37.27
CA LEU A 389 1.48 1.49 -36.60
C LEU A 389 1.18 0.02 -36.27
N TRP A 390 1.52 -0.38 -35.05
CA TRP A 390 1.09 -1.68 -34.51
C TRP A 390 -0.39 -1.57 -34.09
N MET A 391 -1.25 -2.36 -34.72
CA MET A 391 -2.72 -2.25 -34.56
C MET A 391 -3.24 -3.13 -33.42
N GLY A 392 -2.60 -4.27 -33.19
CA GLY A 392 -3.03 -5.30 -32.27
C GLY A 392 -4.32 -6.00 -32.69
N CYS A 393 -4.67 -7.04 -31.93
CA CYS A 393 -5.84 -7.89 -32.20
C CYS A 393 -7.17 -7.13 -32.25
N ILE A 394 -7.33 -6.05 -31.47
CA ILE A 394 -8.60 -5.32 -31.47
C ILE A 394 -8.78 -4.53 -32.77
N TRP A 395 -7.79 -3.79 -33.25
CA TRP A 395 -7.96 -3.00 -34.48
C TRP A 395 -7.90 -3.86 -35.74
N ASN A 396 -7.18 -4.99 -35.70
CA ASN A 396 -7.08 -5.92 -36.82
C ASN A 396 -8.37 -6.68 -37.10
N TYR A 397 -9.06 -7.11 -36.05
CA TYR A 397 -10.11 -8.10 -36.17
C TYR A 397 -11.48 -7.58 -35.74
N ASN A 398 -11.59 -6.39 -35.13
CA ASN A 398 -12.88 -5.81 -34.75
C ASN A 398 -13.45 -4.92 -35.86
N PRO A 399 -14.56 -5.30 -36.53
CA PRO A 399 -15.18 -4.45 -37.54
C PRO A 399 -15.64 -3.09 -36.99
N GLN A 400 -16.03 -3.03 -35.72
CA GLN A 400 -16.46 -1.80 -35.05
C GLN A 400 -15.30 -0.82 -34.82
N ALA A 401 -14.04 -1.30 -34.85
CA ALA A 401 -12.85 -0.47 -34.70
C ALA A 401 -12.36 0.14 -36.03
N ARG A 402 -12.88 -0.29 -37.19
CA ARG A 402 -12.47 0.22 -38.51
C ARG A 402 -12.52 1.75 -38.64
N PRO A 403 -13.55 2.46 -38.13
CA PRO A 403 -13.55 3.93 -38.16
C PRO A 403 -12.36 4.55 -37.43
N ALA A 404 -11.88 3.95 -36.33
CA ALA A 404 -10.72 4.41 -35.58
C ALA A 404 -9.42 4.19 -36.37
N VAL A 405 -9.29 3.04 -37.05
CA VAL A 405 -8.16 2.74 -37.94
C VAL A 405 -8.06 3.79 -39.04
N ARG A 406 -9.17 4.08 -39.75
CA ARG A 406 -9.21 5.12 -40.79
C ARG A 406 -8.86 6.51 -40.26
N ALA A 407 -9.38 6.85 -39.08
CA ALA A 407 -9.10 8.14 -38.46
C ALA A 407 -7.59 8.28 -38.14
N MET A 408 -6.97 7.22 -37.62
CA MET A 408 -5.54 7.20 -37.35
C MET A 408 -4.72 7.30 -38.63
N ALA A 409 -5.07 6.54 -39.68
CA ALA A 409 -4.41 6.62 -40.99
C ALA A 409 -4.42 8.06 -41.54
N ARG A 410 -5.59 8.71 -41.55
CA ARG A 410 -5.72 10.11 -41.99
C ARG A 410 -4.88 11.08 -41.16
N VAL A 411 -4.75 10.85 -39.85
CA VAL A 411 -3.93 11.69 -38.98
C VAL A 411 -2.45 11.54 -39.33
N LEU A 412 -1.99 10.31 -39.56
CA LEU A 412 -0.60 10.04 -39.95
C LEU A 412 -0.28 10.64 -41.33
N ASP A 413 -1.19 10.50 -42.29
CA ASP A 413 -1.05 11.12 -43.62
C ASP A 413 -1.02 12.65 -43.53
N ALA A 414 -1.93 13.25 -42.76
CA ALA A 414 -1.98 14.70 -42.57
C ALA A 414 -0.78 15.25 -41.80
N ALA A 415 -0.17 14.45 -40.93
CA ALA A 415 1.07 14.79 -40.23
C ALA A 415 2.31 14.71 -41.15
N GLY A 416 2.17 14.15 -42.37
CA GLY A 416 3.27 14.02 -43.32
C GLY A 416 4.35 13.03 -42.90
N VAL A 417 4.06 12.15 -41.94
CA VAL A 417 4.99 11.11 -41.49
C VAL A 417 4.95 9.91 -42.42
N ARG A 418 6.11 9.31 -42.71
CA ARG A 418 6.14 8.06 -43.49
C ARG A 418 5.81 6.90 -42.56
N TRP A 419 4.66 6.26 -42.72
CA TRP A 419 4.20 5.22 -41.81
C TRP A 419 3.80 3.95 -42.54
N GLY A 420 3.67 2.85 -41.79
CA GLY A 420 3.12 1.61 -42.31
C GLY A 420 2.69 0.65 -41.21
N VAL A 421 1.95 -0.39 -41.59
CA VAL A 421 1.55 -1.52 -40.74
C VAL A 421 2.33 -2.77 -41.13
N LEU A 422 2.44 -3.77 -40.24
CA LEU A 422 3.07 -5.04 -40.61
C LEU A 422 2.22 -5.83 -41.61
N GLU A 423 2.82 -6.68 -42.44
CA GLU A 423 2.02 -7.63 -43.24
C GLU A 423 1.36 -8.69 -42.34
N SER A 424 2.12 -9.18 -41.36
CA SER A 424 1.69 -10.12 -40.34
C SER A 424 1.94 -9.54 -38.95
N GLU A 425 0.94 -9.64 -38.06
CA GLU A 425 1.01 -9.07 -36.72
C GLU A 425 0.26 -9.94 -35.73
N LYS A 426 0.88 -10.17 -34.56
CA LYS A 426 0.28 -10.88 -33.44
C LYS A 426 -0.50 -9.94 -32.52
N CYS A 427 -1.40 -10.50 -31.72
CA CYS A 427 -2.03 -9.79 -30.60
C CYS A 427 -0.98 -9.40 -29.54
N SER A 428 -1.26 -8.40 -28.70
CA SER A 428 -0.34 -8.03 -27.61
C SER A 428 -0.32 -9.03 -26.45
N GLY A 429 -1.23 -10.01 -26.43
CA GLY A 429 -1.42 -10.91 -25.29
C GLY A 429 -1.85 -10.20 -23.99
N HIS A 430 -2.21 -8.91 -24.03
CA HIS A 430 -2.53 -8.14 -22.82
C HIS A 430 -3.74 -8.70 -22.05
N HIS A 431 -4.70 -9.30 -22.75
CA HIS A 431 -5.85 -9.98 -22.15
C HIS A 431 -5.39 -11.20 -21.34
N SER A 432 -4.51 -12.01 -21.91
CA SER A 432 -3.88 -13.19 -21.29
C SER A 432 -3.10 -12.79 -20.05
N ARG A 433 -2.20 -11.81 -20.18
CA ARG A 433 -1.41 -11.28 -19.06
C ARG A 433 -2.28 -10.75 -17.92
N ARG A 434 -3.40 -10.11 -18.24
CA ARG A 434 -4.35 -9.60 -17.23
C ARG A 434 -5.05 -10.72 -16.45
N GLN A 435 -5.25 -11.89 -17.04
CA GLN A 435 -5.82 -13.05 -16.38
C GLN A 435 -4.78 -13.96 -15.70
N GLY A 436 -3.49 -13.72 -15.93
CA GLY A 436 -2.40 -14.50 -15.35
C GLY A 436 -1.78 -15.51 -16.31
N GLU A 437 -2.32 -15.64 -17.54
CA GLU A 437 -1.77 -16.47 -18.61
C GLU A 437 -0.50 -15.86 -19.19
N GLU A 438 0.61 -16.00 -18.45
CA GLU A 438 1.89 -15.41 -18.83
C GLU A 438 2.55 -16.17 -19.99
N MET A 439 2.42 -17.50 -20.08
CA MET A 439 2.92 -18.30 -21.21
C MET A 439 2.31 -17.83 -22.54
N GLN A 440 0.98 -17.70 -22.59
CA GLN A 440 0.29 -17.22 -23.77
C GLN A 440 0.66 -15.76 -24.09
N PHE A 441 0.83 -14.91 -23.07
CA PHE A 441 1.31 -13.54 -23.27
C PHE A 441 2.70 -13.51 -23.90
N GLN A 442 3.66 -14.27 -23.38
CA GLN A 442 5.03 -14.31 -23.90
C GLN A 442 5.07 -14.86 -25.33
N THR A 443 4.24 -15.85 -25.66
CA THR A 443 4.13 -16.42 -27.02
C THR A 443 3.58 -15.41 -28.03
N LEU A 444 2.64 -14.55 -27.59
CA LEU A 444 2.00 -13.55 -28.45
C LEU A 444 2.82 -12.26 -28.58
N ALA A 445 3.45 -11.82 -27.48
CA ALA A 445 4.20 -10.57 -27.41
C ALA A 445 5.68 -10.71 -27.80
N GLY A 446 6.23 -11.93 -27.69
CA GLY A 446 7.54 -12.32 -28.25
C GLY A 446 7.45 -12.62 -29.74
#